data_AF-A0A7J4PRZ4-F1
#
_entry.id   AF-A0A7J4PRZ4-F1
#
_cell.length_a   1.000
_cell.length_b   1.000
_cell.length_c   1.000
_cell.angle_alpha   90.00
_cell.angle_beta   90.00
_cell.angle_gamma   90.00
#
_symmetry.space_group_name_H-M   'P 1'
#
loop_
_entity.id
_entity.type
_entity.pdbx_description
1 polymer ?
#
loop_
_entity_poly.entity_id
_entity_poly.type
_entity_poly.pdbx_seq_one_letter_code
_entity_poly.pdbx_strand_id
1 'polypeptide(L)'
;MDQARREAELNLVLLNIAQIQEAISDGVERLREEEKLTMEFEKMVQNVMRDVNGWTDQCTAPTESPPVLLRRMQVQMERLLRIERLIEDLGR
;
A
#
# COMPACT_ATOMS: atom_id res chain seq x y z
N MET A 1 -4.53 1.27 -26.52
CA MET A 1 -4.74 0.43 -25.31
C MET A 1 -6.20 0.55 -24.93
N ASP A 2 -6.91 -0.58 -24.92
CA ASP A 2 -8.35 -0.65 -24.64
C ASP A 2 -8.67 -0.34 -23.16
N GLN A 3 -9.83 0.27 -22.91
CA GLN A 3 -10.24 0.70 -21.57
C GLN A 3 -10.36 -0.48 -20.60
N ALA A 4 -10.91 -1.60 -21.06
CA ALA A 4 -11.05 -2.83 -20.26
C ALA A 4 -9.69 -3.37 -19.77
N ARG A 5 -8.63 -3.24 -20.59
CA ARG A 5 -7.28 -3.67 -20.19
C ARG A 5 -6.73 -2.81 -19.05
N ARG A 6 -6.99 -1.50 -19.06
CA ARG A 6 -6.52 -0.58 -18.01
C ARG A 6 -7.29 -0.78 -16.70
N GLU A 7 -8.57 -1.07 -16.78
CA GLU A 7 -9.40 -1.42 -15.62
C GLU A 7 -8.93 -2.74 -14.98
N ALA A 8 -8.61 -3.75 -15.79
CA ALA A 8 -8.03 -4.99 -15.29
C ALA A 8 -6.67 -4.77 -14.62
N GLU A 9 -5.80 -3.92 -15.19
CA GLU A 9 -4.52 -3.56 -14.59
C GLU A 9 -4.69 -2.81 -13.27
N LEU A 10 -5.64 -1.86 -13.21
CA LEU A 10 -5.96 -1.14 -11.98
C LEU A 10 -6.43 -2.11 -10.88
N ASN A 11 -7.32 -3.05 -11.21
CA ASN A 11 -7.80 -4.04 -10.26
C ASN A 11 -6.67 -4.93 -9.72
N LEU A 12 -5.73 -5.35 -10.57
CA LEU A 12 -4.55 -6.11 -10.14
C LEU A 12 -3.66 -5.29 -9.21
N VAL A 13 -3.45 -4.01 -9.50
CA VAL A 13 -2.66 -3.13 -8.63
C VAL A 13 -3.35 -2.95 -7.28
N LEU A 14 -4.67 -2.76 -7.25
CA LEU A 14 -5.44 -2.64 -6.00
C LEU A 14 -5.37 -3.92 -5.16
N LEU A 15 -5.45 -5.09 -5.81
CA LEU A 15 -5.27 -6.38 -5.12
C LEU A 15 -3.87 -6.50 -4.51
N ASN A 16 -2.82 -6.16 -5.26
CA ASN A 16 -1.45 -6.20 -4.75
C ASN A 16 -1.26 -5.22 -3.59
N ILE A 17 -1.85 -4.02 -3.65
CA ILE A 17 -1.83 -3.07 -2.54
C ILE A 17 -2.42 -3.72 -1.29
N ALA A 18 -3.60 -4.35 -1.38
CA ALA A 18 -4.24 -5.00 -0.24
C ALA A 18 -3.36 -6.09 0.39
N GLN A 19 -2.70 -6.90 -0.45
CA GLN A 19 -1.77 -7.94 0.00
C GLN A 19 -0.54 -7.38 0.72
N ILE A 20 0.07 -6.32 0.19
CA ILE A 20 1.23 -5.67 0.83
C ILE A 20 0.80 -5.00 2.14
N GLN A 21 -0.40 -4.42 2.20
CA GLN A 21 -0.94 -3.84 3.42
C GLN A 21 -1.10 -4.88 4.53
N GLU A 22 -1.58 -6.07 4.21
CA GLU A 22 -1.66 -7.21 5.15
C GLU A 22 -0.27 -7.62 5.64
N ALA A 23 0.69 -7.82 4.73
CA ALA A 23 2.08 -8.16 5.09
C ALA A 23 2.75 -7.10 5.98
N ILE A 24 2.50 -5.82 5.71
CA ILE A 24 2.96 -4.71 6.56
C ILE A 24 2.33 -4.78 7.95
N SER A 25 1.02 -5.02 8.04
CA SER A 25 0.33 -5.14 9.33
C SER A 25 0.88 -6.29 10.16
N ASP A 26 1.03 -7.47 9.57
CA ASP A 26 1.60 -8.65 10.23
C ASP A 26 3.05 -8.40 10.69
N GLY A 27 3.85 -7.78 9.81
CA GLY A 27 5.24 -7.49 10.12
C GLY A 27 5.42 -6.41 11.20
N VAL A 28 4.55 -5.40 11.25
CA VAL A 28 4.51 -4.42 12.35
C VAL A 28 4.13 -5.09 13.66
N GLU A 29 3.13 -5.99 13.67
CA GLU A 29 2.75 -6.74 14.87
C GLU A 29 3.92 -7.56 15.40
N ARG A 30 4.59 -8.31 14.51
CA ARG A 30 5.79 -9.07 14.86
C ARG A 30 6.89 -8.19 15.43
N LEU A 31 7.20 -7.05 14.82
CA LEU A 31 8.21 -6.12 15.34
C LEU A 31 7.82 -5.57 16.72
N ARG A 32 6.51 -5.40 16.99
CA ARG A 32 6.01 -4.97 18.29
C ARG A 32 6.23 -6.05 19.35
N GLU A 33 5.90 -7.30 19.03
CA GLU A 33 6.11 -8.45 19.92
C GLU A 33 7.60 -8.71 20.22
N GLU A 34 8.48 -8.44 19.25
CA GLU A 34 9.93 -8.55 19.41
C GLU A 34 10.59 -7.32 20.08
N GLU A 35 9.81 -6.32 20.51
CA GLU A 35 10.29 -5.04 21.08
C GLU A 35 11.23 -4.25 20.16
N LYS A 36 11.21 -4.53 18.84
CA LYS A 36 12.00 -3.84 17.82
C LYS A 36 11.28 -2.65 17.19
N LEU A 37 9.97 -2.54 17.39
CA LEU A 37 9.14 -1.49 16.82
C LEU A 37 9.34 -0.17 17.58
N THR A 38 9.81 0.86 16.88
CA THR A 38 9.85 2.22 17.42
C THR A 38 8.53 2.95 17.19
N MET A 39 8.15 3.83 18.13
CA MET A 39 6.93 4.65 17.99
C MET A 39 6.95 5.53 16.73
N GLU A 40 8.12 6.05 16.36
CA GLU A 40 8.26 6.88 15.15
C GLU A 40 8.00 6.09 13.88
N PHE A 41 8.52 4.85 13.82
CA PHE A 41 8.31 3.97 12.69
C PHE A 41 6.85 3.52 12.60
N GLU A 42 6.23 3.11 13.71
CA GLU A 42 4.82 2.75 13.76
C GLU A 42 3.91 3.88 13.26
N LYS A 43 4.16 5.11 13.73
CA LYS A 43 3.42 6.30 13.28
C LYS A 43 3.62 6.59 11.79
N MET A 44 4.84 6.38 11.27
CA MET A 44 5.12 6.52 9.84
C MET A 44 4.31 5.51 9.02
N VAL A 45 4.30 4.24 9.42
CA VAL A 45 3.52 3.19 8.75
C VAL A 45 2.02 3.53 8.79
N GLN A 46 1.47 3.89 9.95
CA GLN A 46 0.06 4.27 10.09
C GLN A 46 -0.33 5.43 9.17
N ASN A 47 0.52 6.46 9.05
CA ASN A 47 0.26 7.59 8.16
C ASN A 47 0.24 7.16 6.69
N VAL A 48 1.21 6.33 6.27
CA VAL A 48 1.24 5.84 4.89
C VAL A 48 0.04 4.95 4.59
N MET A 49 -0.34 4.05 5.50
CA MET A 49 -1.53 3.20 5.35
C MET A 49 -2.80 4.03 5.19
N ARG A 50 -2.98 5.06 6.02
CA ARG A 50 -4.12 5.99 5.92
C ARG A 50 -4.13 6.72 4.58
N ASP A 51 -2.97 7.21 4.12
CA ASP A 51 -2.87 7.91 2.84
C ASP A 51 -3.22 6.97 1.67
N VAL A 52 -2.71 5.73 1.68
CA VAL A 52 -3.03 4.76 0.63
C VAL A 52 -4.51 4.42 0.63
N ASN A 53 -5.12 4.19 1.80
CA ASN A 53 -6.56 3.92 1.90
C ASN A 53 -7.41 5.07 1.33
N GLY A 54 -7.04 6.31 1.61
CA GLY A 54 -7.73 7.47 1.05
C GLY A 54 -7.64 7.54 -0.48
N TRP A 55 -6.57 7.01 -1.08
CA TRP A 55 -6.45 6.92 -2.54
C TRP A 55 -7.15 5.69 -3.14
N THR A 56 -7.17 4.54 -2.44
CA THR A 56 -7.93 3.36 -2.91
C THR A 56 -9.42 3.64 -2.92
N ASP A 57 -9.94 4.39 -1.95
CA ASP A 57 -11.34 4.82 -1.92
C ASP A 57 -11.70 5.63 -3.18
N GLN A 58 -10.80 6.51 -3.63
CA GLN A 58 -10.99 7.30 -4.85
C GLN A 58 -11.03 6.45 -6.13
N CYS A 59 -10.48 5.23 -6.11
CA CYS A 59 -10.57 4.33 -7.27
C CYS A 59 -12.00 3.78 -7.47
N THR A 60 -12.84 3.88 -6.44
CA THR A 60 -14.28 3.53 -6.51
C THR A 60 -15.17 4.74 -6.78
N ALA A 61 -14.60 5.95 -6.76
CA ALA A 61 -15.32 7.20 -7.00
C ALA A 61 -15.29 7.59 -8.49
N PRO A 62 -16.35 8.22 -9.03
CA PRO A 62 -16.43 8.61 -10.45
C PRO A 62 -15.60 9.86 -10.81
N THR A 63 -14.57 10.19 -10.02
CA THR A 63 -13.91 11.51 -10.06
C THR A 63 -12.67 11.56 -10.96
N GLU A 64 -12.03 10.43 -11.28
CA GLU A 64 -10.82 10.39 -12.10
C GLU A 64 -10.87 9.29 -13.18
N SER A 65 -10.14 9.50 -14.29
CA SER A 65 -10.06 8.50 -15.36
C SER A 65 -9.17 7.30 -14.96
N PRO A 66 -9.48 6.07 -15.42
CA PRO A 66 -8.72 4.86 -15.08
C PRO A 66 -7.19 4.94 -15.30
N PRO A 67 -6.64 5.60 -16.34
CA PRO A 67 -5.19 5.71 -16.51
C PRO A 67 -4.50 6.54 -15.41
N VAL A 68 -5.18 7.58 -14.91
CA VAL A 68 -4.65 8.46 -13.86
C VAL A 68 -4.65 7.71 -12.52
N LEU A 69 -5.76 7.03 -12.23
CA LEU A 69 -5.91 6.17 -11.05
C LEU A 69 -4.84 5.06 -11.05
N LEU A 70 -4.67 4.36 -12.17
CA LEU A 70 -3.66 3.32 -12.33
C LEU A 70 -2.25 3.83 -12.01
N ARG A 71 -1.86 4.96 -12.62
CA ARG A 71 -0.52 5.52 -12.36
C ARG A 71 -0.35 5.92 -10.90
N ARG A 72 -1.38 6.49 -10.27
CA ARG A 72 -1.34 6.87 -8.86
C ARG A 72 -1.23 5.65 -7.95
N MET A 73 -1.95 4.58 -8.26
CA MET A 73 -1.93 3.35 -7.47
C MET A 73 -0.59 2.63 -7.59
N GLN A 74 0.03 2.62 -8.77
CA GLN A 74 1.41 2.11 -8.92
C GLN A 74 2.40 2.83 -7.98
N VAL A 75 2.27 4.15 -7.84
CA VAL A 75 3.12 4.93 -6.90
C VAL A 75 2.84 4.54 -5.44
N GLN A 76 1.57 4.35 -5.05
CA GLN A 76 1.25 3.92 -3.68
C GLN A 76 1.76 2.51 -3.40
N MET A 77 1.63 1.59 -4.36
CA MET A 77 2.18 0.24 -4.27
C MET A 77 3.70 0.27 -4.05
N GLU A 78 4.44 1.09 -4.81
CA GLU A 78 5.89 1.25 -4.61
C GLU A 78 6.25 1.81 -3.22
N ARG A 79 5.43 2.71 -2.66
CA ARG A 79 5.63 3.23 -1.29
C ARG A 79 5.45 2.12 -0.26
N LEU A 80 4.41 1.29 -0.40
CA LEU A 80 4.18 0.16 0.50
C LEU A 80 5.30 -0.89 0.40
N LEU A 81 5.75 -1.24 -0.80
CA LEU A 81 6.90 -2.16 -1.00
C LEU A 81 8.19 -1.68 -0.35
N ARG A 82 8.38 -0.36 -0.17
CA ARG A 82 9.53 0.16 0.57
C ARG A 82 9.36 -0.05 2.07
N ILE A 83 8.15 0.11 2.61
CA ILE A 83 7.85 -0.13 4.02
C ILE A 83 7.99 -1.61 4.35
N GLU A 84 7.41 -2.48 3.53
CA GLU A 84 7.52 -3.93 3.68
C GLU A 84 9.00 -4.38 3.79
N ARG A 85 9.86 -3.90 2.87
CA ARG A 85 11.31 -4.16 2.94
C ARG A 85 11.97 -3.64 4.21
N LEU A 86 11.61 -2.44 4.67
CA LEU A 86 12.14 -1.92 5.93
C LEU A 86 11.73 -2.79 7.13
N ILE A 87 10.50 -3.31 7.13
CA ILE A 87 10.01 -4.23 8.16
C ILE A 87 10.78 -5.56 8.11
N GLU A 88 11.01 -6.10 6.91
CA GLU A 88 11.83 -7.30 6.73
C GLU A 88 13.26 -7.10 7.24
N ASP A 89 13.88 -5.96 6.92
CA ASP A 89 15.24 -5.63 7.33
C ASP A 89 15.35 -5.46 8.86
N LEU A 90 14.35 -4.86 9.51
CA LEU A 90 14.28 -4.71 10.97
C LEU A 90 14.00 -6.05 11.69
N GLY A 91 13.31 -6.97 11.02
CA GLY A 91 12.97 -8.28 11.58
C GLY A 91 14.09 -9.31 11.49
N ARG A 92 15.15 -9.05 10.73
CA ARG A 92 16.36 -9.88 10.68
C ARG A 92 17.20 -9.72 11.96
#